data_AF-A0A3B8WUC3-F1
#
_entry.id   AF-A0A3B8WUC3-F1
#
_cell.length_a   1.000
_cell.length_b   1.000
_cell.length_c   1.000
_cell.angle_alpha   90.00
_cell.angle_beta   90.00
_cell.angle_gamma   90.00
#
_symmetry.space_group_name_H-M   'P 1'
#
loop_
_entity.id
_entity.type
_entity.pdbx_description
1 polymer ?
#
loop_
_entity_poly.entity_id
_entity_poly.type
_entity_poly.pdbx_seq_one_letter_code
_entity_poly.pdbx_strand_id
1 'polypeptide(L)'
;GSRIINVSSLAAFMPLGNFAVYAATKAYVLSFSVALAAELKERGISVTALCPGSVSTNFANVASNGARKEVLHGKDPGKVVAHCIKKAFRDKKIVLYAPKWKFTAFLSRFTGRYLVARFTYLFNKRPRAD
;
A
#
# COMPACT_ATOMS: atom_id res chain seq x y z
N GLY A 1 19.80 -9.88 -14.09
CA GLY A 1 18.79 -10.38 -13.13
C GLY A 1 17.42 -9.85 -13.49
N SER A 2 16.40 -10.71 -13.41
CA SER A 2 14.98 -10.37 -13.61
C SER A 2 14.42 -9.66 -12.37
N ARG A 3 13.26 -8.99 -12.51
CA ARG A 3 12.63 -8.23 -11.42
C ARG A 3 11.14 -8.44 -11.39
N ILE A 4 10.59 -8.56 -10.18
CA ILE A 4 9.17 -8.66 -9.91
C ILE A 4 8.77 -7.46 -9.05
N ILE A 5 7.72 -6.75 -9.45
CA ILE A 5 7.14 -5.65 -8.67
C ILE A 5 5.68 -6.00 -8.37
N ASN A 6 5.38 -6.22 -7.10
CA ASN A 6 4.01 -6.45 -6.64
C ASN A 6 3.42 -5.15 -6.07
N VAL A 7 2.18 -4.84 -6.46
CA VAL A 7 1.49 -3.65 -5.97
C VAL A 7 0.69 -3.96 -4.71
N SER A 8 1.28 -3.64 -3.55
CA SER A 8 0.62 -3.66 -2.24
C SER A 8 -0.07 -2.31 -1.96
N SER A 9 -0.04 -1.82 -0.71
CA SER A 9 -0.68 -0.60 -0.23
C SER A 9 -0.07 -0.16 1.10
N LEU A 10 -0.17 1.13 1.43
CA LEU A 10 0.05 1.60 2.80
C LEU A 10 -0.93 0.95 3.80
N ALA A 11 -2.10 0.49 3.32
CA ALA A 11 -3.06 -0.28 4.12
C ALA A 11 -2.51 -1.63 4.59
N ALA A 12 -1.43 -2.16 3.99
CA ALA A 12 -0.83 -3.43 4.39
C ALA A 12 -0.26 -3.41 5.82
N PHE A 13 0.04 -2.22 6.34
CA PHE A 13 0.73 -2.06 7.62
C PHE A 13 -0.22 -2.02 8.82
N MET A 14 -1.54 -1.86 8.62
CA MET A 14 -2.50 -1.74 9.70
C MET A 14 -3.90 -2.23 9.30
N PRO A 15 -4.66 -2.81 10.24
CA PRO A 15 -6.05 -3.18 9.98
C PRO A 15 -6.89 -1.91 9.77
N LEU A 16 -7.70 -1.89 8.71
CA LEU A 16 -8.59 -0.79 8.39
C LEU A 16 -10.06 -1.23 8.49
N GLY A 17 -10.79 -0.68 9.46
CA GLY A 17 -12.24 -0.76 9.51
C GLY A 17 -12.86 -0.17 8.24
N ASN A 18 -13.94 -0.77 7.76
CA ASN A 18 -14.56 -0.53 6.43
C ASN A 18 -13.76 -1.00 5.21
N PHE A 19 -12.49 -1.39 5.39
CA PHE A 19 -11.61 -1.88 4.32
C PHE A 19 -10.89 -3.18 4.74
N ALA A 20 -11.54 -4.01 5.56
CA ALA A 20 -10.90 -5.16 6.21
C ALA A 20 -10.29 -6.14 5.19
N VAL A 21 -11.07 -6.59 4.19
CA VAL A 21 -10.60 -7.51 3.14
C VAL A 21 -9.48 -6.87 2.31
N TYR A 22 -9.62 -5.60 1.97
CA TYR A 22 -8.58 -4.87 1.22
C TYR A 22 -7.27 -4.77 2.01
N ALA A 23 -7.32 -4.37 3.29
CA ALA A 23 -6.13 -4.26 4.12
C ALA A 23 -5.46 -5.63 4.34
N ALA A 24 -6.25 -6.68 4.61
CA ALA A 24 -5.76 -8.04 4.79
C ALA A 24 -5.06 -8.59 3.54
N THR A 25 -5.69 -8.44 2.36
CA THR A 25 -5.08 -8.88 1.09
C THR A 25 -3.81 -8.11 0.76
N LYS A 26 -3.74 -6.81 1.05
CA LYS A 26 -2.52 -6.02 0.85
C LYS A 26 -1.42 -6.36 1.85
N ALA A 27 -1.77 -6.72 3.09
CA ALA A 27 -0.82 -7.27 4.07
C ALA A 27 -0.24 -8.61 3.59
N TYR A 28 -1.07 -9.50 3.04
CA TYR A 28 -0.61 -10.73 2.37
C TYR A 28 0.41 -10.42 1.26
N VAL A 29 0.07 -9.52 0.32
CA VAL A 29 0.98 -9.18 -0.79
C VAL A 29 2.32 -8.64 -0.29
N LEU A 30 2.31 -7.80 0.76
CA LEU A 30 3.54 -7.29 1.36
C LEU A 30 4.40 -8.42 1.94
N SER A 31 3.79 -9.29 2.76
CA SER A 31 4.48 -10.42 3.38
C SER A 31 5.04 -11.38 2.33
N PHE A 32 4.20 -11.76 1.35
CA PHE A 32 4.55 -12.63 0.23
C PHE A 32 5.74 -12.07 -0.55
N SER A 33 5.72 -10.79 -0.91
CA SER A 33 6.81 -10.16 -1.65
C SER A 33 8.15 -10.16 -0.92
N VAL A 34 8.13 -9.95 0.40
CA VAL A 34 9.36 -9.96 1.20
C VAL A 34 9.93 -11.37 1.32
N ALA A 35 9.09 -12.37 1.57
CA ALA A 35 9.49 -13.77 1.61
C ALA A 35 10.03 -14.24 0.24
N LEU A 36 9.30 -13.97 -0.84
CA LEU A 36 9.71 -14.33 -2.20
C LEU A 36 11.02 -13.64 -2.61
N ALA A 37 11.27 -12.41 -2.15
CA ALA A 37 12.56 -11.74 -2.38
C ALA A 37 13.73 -12.50 -1.75
N ALA A 38 13.51 -13.18 -0.62
CA ALA A 38 14.54 -13.99 0.03
C ALA A 38 14.74 -15.32 -0.72
N GLU A 39 13.65 -16.02 -1.05
CA GLU A 39 13.67 -17.30 -1.77
C GLU A 39 14.33 -17.20 -3.15
N LEU A 40 14.14 -16.08 -3.85
CA LEU A 40 14.66 -15.89 -5.21
C LEU A 40 16.03 -15.21 -5.26
N LYS A 41 16.62 -14.86 -4.11
CA LYS A 41 17.89 -14.10 -4.04
C LYS A 41 19.02 -14.82 -4.74
N GLU A 42 19.18 -16.13 -4.52
CA GLU A 42 20.25 -16.94 -5.12
C GLU A 42 20.09 -17.10 -6.64
N ARG A 43 18.86 -16.96 -7.14
CA ARG A 43 18.54 -16.97 -8.58
C ARG A 43 18.79 -15.62 -9.25
N GLY A 44 19.24 -14.60 -8.51
CA GLY A 44 19.49 -13.25 -9.03
C GLY A 44 18.21 -12.53 -9.48
N ILE A 45 17.04 -12.93 -8.96
CA ILE A 45 15.75 -12.30 -9.23
C ILE A 45 15.38 -11.44 -8.01
N SER A 46 15.15 -10.15 -8.21
CA SER A 46 14.72 -9.26 -7.12
C SER A 46 13.23 -9.02 -7.11
N VAL A 47 12.64 -8.98 -5.91
CA VAL A 47 11.21 -8.76 -5.69
C VAL A 47 11.02 -7.49 -4.87
N THR A 48 10.12 -6.63 -5.31
CA THR A 48 9.80 -5.34 -4.69
C THR A 48 8.30 -5.21 -4.45
N ALA A 49 7.90 -4.89 -3.22
CA ALA A 49 6.55 -4.49 -2.87
C ALA A 49 6.41 -2.96 -2.95
N LEU A 50 5.61 -2.47 -3.90
CA LEU A 50 5.18 -1.07 -3.95
C LEU A 50 4.02 -0.87 -2.97
N CYS A 51 4.19 -0.01 -1.97
CA CYS A 51 3.18 0.27 -0.94
C CYS A 51 2.66 1.72 -1.07
N PRO A 52 1.75 2.01 -2.01
CA PRO A 52 1.24 3.35 -2.20
C PRO A 52 0.23 3.74 -1.11
N GLY A 53 0.26 5.00 -0.68
CA GLY A 53 -0.86 5.65 0.00
C GLY A 53 -1.83 6.26 -1.02
N SER A 54 -2.37 7.44 -0.74
CA SER A 54 -3.21 8.19 -1.69
C SER A 54 -2.47 8.51 -3.00
N VAL A 55 -2.95 7.99 -4.13
CA VAL A 55 -2.47 8.28 -5.49
C VAL A 55 -3.65 8.80 -6.32
N SER A 56 -3.43 9.82 -7.16
CA SER A 56 -4.46 10.43 -8.01
C SER A 56 -4.84 9.51 -9.17
N THR A 57 -5.65 8.51 -8.88
CA THR A 57 -6.20 7.56 -9.87
C THR A 57 -7.71 7.39 -9.65
N ASN A 58 -8.35 6.63 -10.54
CA ASN A 58 -9.75 6.24 -10.42
C ASN A 58 -10.04 5.31 -9.23
N PHE A 59 -9.06 5.03 -8.36
CA PHE A 59 -9.23 4.16 -7.21
C PHE A 59 -10.37 4.63 -6.29
N ALA A 60 -10.46 5.93 -5.97
CA ALA A 60 -11.54 6.44 -5.13
C ALA A 60 -12.92 6.19 -5.77
N ASN A 61 -13.04 6.43 -7.07
CA ASN A 61 -14.28 6.26 -7.81
C ASN A 61 -14.77 4.81 -7.76
N VAL A 62 -13.88 3.88 -8.12
CA VAL A 62 -14.18 2.44 -8.10
C VAL A 62 -14.42 1.94 -6.67
N ALA A 63 -13.57 2.34 -5.73
CA ALA A 63 -13.68 1.92 -4.33
C ALA A 63 -14.92 2.48 -3.65
N SER A 64 -15.53 3.55 -4.14
CA SER A 64 -16.75 4.15 -3.57
C SER A 64 -18.01 3.90 -4.40
N ASN A 65 -17.91 3.12 -5.48
CA ASN A 65 -19.01 2.90 -6.42
C ASN A 65 -19.61 4.22 -6.94
N GLY A 66 -18.77 5.18 -7.34
CA GLY A 66 -19.20 6.48 -7.87
C GLY A 66 -19.32 7.62 -6.86
N ALA A 67 -19.47 7.31 -5.56
CA ALA A 67 -19.72 8.32 -4.53
C ALA A 67 -18.55 9.28 -4.25
N ARG A 68 -17.33 8.90 -4.65
CA ARG A 68 -16.13 9.71 -4.49
C ARG A 68 -15.28 9.65 -5.74
N LYS A 69 -15.34 10.71 -6.55
CA LYS A 69 -14.63 10.79 -7.83
C LYS A 69 -13.11 10.76 -7.67
N GLU A 70 -12.56 11.41 -6.64
CA GLU A 70 -11.12 11.61 -6.49
C GLU A 70 -10.56 11.20 -5.13
N VAL A 71 -9.29 10.79 -5.14
CA VAL A 71 -8.52 10.50 -3.93
C VAL A 71 -8.02 11.81 -3.32
N LEU A 72 -8.35 12.06 -2.05
CA LEU A 72 -7.88 13.27 -1.35
C LEU A 72 -6.36 13.19 -1.14
N HIS A 73 -5.67 14.29 -1.42
CA HIS A 73 -4.21 14.41 -1.33
C HIS A 73 -3.45 13.34 -2.14
N GLY A 74 -4.03 12.93 -3.27
CA GLY A 74 -3.43 12.00 -4.21
C GLY A 74 -2.06 12.49 -4.71
N LYS A 75 -1.08 11.60 -4.72
CA LYS A 75 0.21 11.83 -5.37
C LYS A 75 0.12 11.45 -6.85
N ASP A 76 0.93 12.11 -7.67
CA ASP A 76 1.03 11.82 -9.10
C ASP A 76 1.43 10.34 -9.34
N PRO A 77 0.66 9.58 -10.13
CA PRO A 77 0.95 8.17 -10.41
C PRO A 77 2.31 7.96 -11.08
N GLY A 78 2.66 8.81 -12.05
CA GLY A 78 3.92 8.72 -12.79
C GLY A 78 5.14 8.86 -11.88
N LYS A 79 5.11 9.82 -10.95
CA LYS A 79 6.16 10.02 -9.95
C LYS A 79 6.26 8.85 -8.97
N VAL A 80 5.14 8.26 -8.56
CA VAL A 80 5.13 7.08 -7.68
C VAL A 80 5.74 5.86 -8.40
N VAL A 81 5.36 5.62 -9.65
CA VAL A 81 5.88 4.52 -10.47
C VAL A 81 7.36 4.71 -10.78
N ALA A 82 7.77 5.90 -11.24
CA ALA A 82 9.18 6.19 -11.53
C ALA A 82 10.07 6.01 -10.29
N HIS A 83 9.59 6.44 -9.12
CA HIS A 83 10.30 6.20 -7.86
C HIS A 83 10.39 4.71 -7.53
N CYS A 84 9.31 3.96 -7.72
CA CYS A 84 9.28 2.51 -7.51
C CYS A 84 10.32 1.80 -8.37
N ILE A 85 10.30 2.07 -9.67
CA ILE A 85 11.24 1.49 -10.64
C ILE A 85 12.68 1.80 -10.21
N LYS A 86 13.00 3.08 -9.94
CA LYS A 86 14.34 3.49 -9.47
C LYS A 86 14.80 2.76 -8.21
N LYS A 87 13.89 2.47 -7.27
CA LYS A 87 14.21 1.76 -6.03
C LYS A 87 14.30 0.24 -6.22
N ALA A 88 13.48 -0.33 -7.10
CA ALA A 88 13.55 -1.74 -7.48
C ALA A 88 14.89 -2.07 -8.16
N PHE A 89 15.43 -1.16 -8.99
CA PHE A 89 16.79 -1.29 -9.55
C PHE A 89 17.91 -1.26 -8.50
N ARG A 90 17.63 -0.79 -7.28
CA ARG A 90 18.54 -0.80 -6.13
C ARG A 90 18.20 -1.91 -5.13
N ASP A 91 17.48 -2.92 -5.58
CA ASP A 91 17.01 -4.08 -4.80
C ASP A 91 16.34 -3.70 -3.48
N LYS A 92 15.51 -2.65 -3.49
CA LYS A 92 14.69 -2.30 -2.32
C LYS A 92 13.42 -3.15 -2.28
N LYS A 93 13.27 -3.94 -1.21
CA LYS A 93 12.19 -4.93 -1.06
C LYS A 93 10.83 -4.27 -0.78
N ILE A 94 10.83 -3.12 -0.10
CA ILE A 94 9.62 -2.36 0.24
C ILE A 94 9.83 -0.92 -0.21
N VAL A 95 8.90 -0.40 -1.01
CA VAL A 95 8.96 0.97 -1.53
C VAL A 95 7.75 1.79 -1.10
N LEU A 96 8.04 2.86 -0.37
CA LEU A 96 7.10 3.89 0.07
C LEU A 96 7.60 5.23 -0.49
N TYR A 97 6.82 5.84 -1.39
CA TYR A 97 7.22 7.05 -2.12
C TYR A 97 7.40 8.27 -1.21
N ALA A 98 6.41 8.58 -0.37
CA ALA A 98 6.39 9.80 0.43
C ALA A 98 6.93 9.59 1.86
N PRO A 99 7.64 10.58 2.46
CA PRO A 99 8.08 10.51 3.85
C PRO A 99 6.94 10.25 4.83
N LYS A 100 5.78 10.91 4.62
CA LYS A 100 4.57 10.67 5.42
C LYS A 100 4.13 9.21 5.44
N TRP A 101 4.23 8.48 4.32
CA TRP A 101 3.85 7.08 4.24
C TRP A 101 4.83 6.17 4.99
N LYS A 102 6.13 6.51 4.95
CA LYS A 102 7.15 5.81 5.75
C LYS A 102 6.90 6.00 7.24
N PHE A 103 6.58 7.23 7.65
CA PHE A 103 6.25 7.54 9.03
C PHE A 103 4.99 6.78 9.48
N THR A 104 3.91 6.78 8.69
CA THR A 104 2.69 6.00 9.01
C THR A 104 2.98 4.51 9.12
N ALA A 105 3.75 3.94 8.18
CA ALA A 105 4.13 2.53 8.23
C ALA A 105 4.98 2.20 9.47
N PHE A 106 5.90 3.09 9.86
CA PHE A 106 6.67 2.93 11.08
C PHE A 106 5.80 3.01 12.34
N LEU A 107 4.95 4.03 12.43
CA LEU A 107 4.09 4.26 13.59
C LEU A 107 3.05 3.15 13.79
N SER A 108 2.65 2.48 12.70
CA SER A 108 1.75 1.31 12.76
C SER A 108 2.25 0.16 13.65
N ARG A 109 3.56 0.12 13.94
CA ARG A 109 4.18 -0.89 14.81
C ARG A 109 3.89 -0.67 16.29
N PHE A 110 3.51 0.55 16.66
CA PHE A 110 3.29 0.96 18.05
C PHE A 110 1.81 1.22 18.36
N THR A 111 0.95 1.26 17.34
CA THR A 111 -0.47 1.49 17.53
C THR A 111 -1.21 0.17 17.80
N GLY A 112 -2.11 0.16 18.78
CA GLY A 112 -2.94 -1.01 19.06
C GLY A 112 -3.79 -1.38 17.85
N ARG A 113 -3.63 -2.61 17.34
CA ARG A 113 -4.30 -3.06 16.09
C ARG A 113 -5.82 -2.86 16.14
N TYR A 114 -6.45 -3.22 17.25
CA TYR A 114 -7.90 -3.04 17.42
C TYR A 114 -8.29 -1.56 17.49
N LEU A 115 -7.49 -0.72 18.16
CA LEU A 115 -7.75 0.73 18.25
C LEU A 115 -7.74 1.38 16.87
N VAL A 116 -6.76 1.03 16.02
CA VAL A 116 -6.72 1.52 14.63
C VAL A 116 -7.92 1.02 13.83
N ALA A 117 -8.27 -0.26 13.95
CA ALA A 117 -9.42 -0.83 13.27
C ALA A 117 -10.73 -0.14 13.70
N ARG A 118 -10.91 0.10 15.00
CA ARG A 118 -12.08 0.80 15.55
C ARG A 118 -12.12 2.26 15.12
N PHE A 119 -11.01 2.97 15.20
CA PHE A 119 -10.90 4.36 14.74
C PHE A 119 -11.28 4.48 13.27
N THR A 120 -10.66 3.67 12.41
CA THR A 120 -10.93 3.70 10.96
C THR A 120 -12.34 3.23 10.63
N TYR A 121 -12.94 2.31 11.39
CA TYR A 121 -14.35 1.96 11.25
C TYR A 121 -15.28 3.16 11.50
N LEU A 122 -15.01 3.94 12.54
CA LEU A 122 -15.83 5.09 12.92
C LEU A 122 -15.66 6.28 11.97
N PHE A 123 -14.42 6.59 11.58
CA PHE A 123 -14.10 7.84 10.87
C PHE A 123 -13.83 7.67 9.37
N ASN A 124 -13.34 6.51 8.92
CA ASN A 124 -13.05 6.25 7.50
C ASN A 124 -14.19 5.45 6.85
N LYS A 125 -15.41 5.96 6.96
CA LYS A 125 -16.57 5.32 6.34
C LYS A 125 -16.45 5.33 4.83
N ARG A 126 -16.80 4.21 4.20
CA ARG A 126 -16.91 4.11 2.74
C ARG A 126 -18.06 5.05 2.31
N PRO A 127 -17.80 6.02 1.42
CA PRO A 127 -18.87 6.81 0.82
C PRO A 127 -19.86 5.86 0.14
N ARG A 128 -21.16 6.07 0.36
CA ARG A 128 -22.23 5.34 -0.32
C ARG A 128 -22.79 6.26 -1.40
N ALA A 129 -22.99 5.74 -2.59
CA ALA A 129 -23.90 6.35 -3.54
C ALA A 129 -25.28 5.90 -3.07
N ASP A 130 -26.05 6.85 -2.59
CA ASP A 130 -27.50 6.75 -2.44
C ASP A 130 -28.18 6.46 -3.79
#